data_AF-A0A316HIB4-F1
#
_entry.id   AF-A0A316HIB4-F1
#
_cell.length_a   1.000
_cell.length_b   1.000
_cell.length_c   1.000
_cell.angle_alpha   90.00
_cell.angle_beta   90.00
_cell.angle_gamma   90.00
#
_symmetry.space_group_name_H-M   'P 1'
#
loop_
_entity.id
_entity.type
_entity.pdbx_description
1 polymer ?
#
loop_
_entity_poly.entity_id
_entity_poly.type
_entity_poly.pdbx_seq_one_letter_code
_entity_poly.pdbx_strand_id
1 'polypeptide(L)'
;MKWNSAKVFWTGIILLVIPGLVHAYLLMPFPGSQDLNAITFCYYLEKVVMPLRIIGLLFIVWYLFKYYAKNTFKQKVVKASVFMLCIGSFYITDYMYKAETMFKETDKPVFSTGLSNHVPLNYLVIGVVNNGVAKAYPLIYLGYHHKLQDEVGNKPVLITYCTMCRTGRVYSPVINGVRQNFRLVGARHYNAIIEDESTKTWWYQATGSAAAGKLKGKQLTELPYEQLTLSSWLQKHPETLILQPDKLYTADYADLKNYDRVQAVDKDSSLKNKDSLNRKSWVIGVIINGQAKAYNWRHMRIKRLLNDEVNHMPLLIGVEKDSLSYHAWNTMVKGKTLHFKLNANGMLTDDETASVWDWDGLCISGTRKGEKLNKVQAYQEYWHSWKHFHPKTTFWKGEGGLEQTAFLDMLL
;
A
#
# COMPACT_ATOMS: atom_id res chain seq x y z
N MET A 1 4.64 47.57 -17.77
CA MET A 1 5.90 47.20 -17.09
C MET A 1 6.95 46.83 -18.15
N LYS A 2 8.06 47.58 -18.32
CA LYS A 2 9.10 47.25 -19.32
C LYS A 2 9.87 46.00 -18.86
N TRP A 3 9.87 44.93 -19.66
CA TRP A 3 10.63 43.71 -19.40
C TRP A 3 12.12 43.92 -19.72
N ASN A 4 13.00 43.67 -18.75
CA ASN A 4 14.46 43.71 -18.96
C ASN A 4 15.03 42.28 -19.11
N SER A 5 16.25 42.18 -19.65
CA SER A 5 16.95 40.90 -19.94
C SER A 5 16.93 39.92 -18.75
N ALA A 6 17.17 40.43 -17.53
CA ALA A 6 17.20 39.61 -16.33
C ALA A 6 15.82 39.04 -15.98
N LYS A 7 14.77 39.87 -16.03
CA LYS A 7 13.39 39.42 -15.76
C LYS A 7 12.96 38.31 -16.71
N VAL A 8 13.23 38.47 -18.02
CA VAL A 8 12.87 37.46 -19.03
C VAL A 8 13.55 36.12 -18.74
N PHE A 9 14.86 36.14 -18.50
CA PHE A 9 15.62 34.92 -18.21
C PHE A 9 15.12 34.23 -16.93
N TRP A 10 15.05 34.96 -15.81
CA TRP A 10 14.69 34.37 -14.51
C TRP A 10 13.24 33.90 -14.46
N THR A 11 12.30 34.58 -15.12
CA THR A 11 10.93 34.06 -15.27
C THR A 11 10.93 32.73 -16.02
N GLY A 12 11.71 32.61 -17.10
CA GLY A 12 11.87 31.35 -17.82
C GLY A 12 12.41 30.23 -16.92
N ILE A 13 13.48 30.50 -16.17
CA ILE A 13 14.09 29.52 -15.25
C ILE A 13 13.11 29.10 -14.14
N ILE A 14 12.40 30.06 -13.52
CA ILE A 14 11.43 29.76 -12.45
C ILE A 14 10.34 28.82 -12.97
N LEU A 15 9.77 29.12 -14.13
CA LEU A 15 8.72 28.29 -14.74
C LEU A 15 9.23 26.91 -15.18
N LEU A 16 10.51 26.80 -15.56
CA LEU A 16 11.13 25.54 -15.94
C LEU A 16 11.36 24.60 -14.75
N VAL A 17 11.75 25.16 -13.60
CA VAL A 17 12.31 24.39 -12.48
C VAL A 17 11.34 24.27 -11.31
N ILE A 18 10.79 25.39 -10.83
CA ILE A 18 10.08 25.43 -9.54
C ILE A 18 8.83 24.53 -9.53
N PRO A 19 7.96 24.52 -10.56
CA PRO A 19 6.79 23.63 -10.56
C PRO A 19 7.18 22.15 -10.42
N GLY A 20 8.22 21.70 -11.13
CA GLY A 20 8.70 20.31 -11.07
C GLY A 20 9.33 19.96 -9.72
N LEU A 21 10.11 20.87 -9.12
CA LEU A 21 10.67 20.68 -7.78
C LEU A 21 9.57 20.56 -6.72
N VAL A 22 8.58 21.46 -6.75
CA VAL A 22 7.45 21.42 -5.81
C VAL A 22 6.65 20.13 -6.02
N HIS A 23 6.43 19.74 -7.27
CA HIS A 23 5.71 18.51 -7.59
C HIS A 23 6.43 17.26 -7.08
N ALA A 24 7.72 17.12 -7.36
CA ALA A 24 8.54 16.01 -6.87
C ALA A 24 8.62 16.00 -5.33
N TYR A 25 8.79 17.17 -4.70
CA TYR A 25 8.80 17.28 -3.24
C TYR A 25 7.49 16.75 -2.62
N LEU A 26 6.35 17.11 -3.20
CA LEU A 26 5.04 16.75 -2.64
C LEU A 26 4.63 15.29 -2.92
N LEU A 27 5.09 14.67 -4.01
CA LEU A 27 4.74 13.28 -4.33
C LEU A 27 5.74 12.24 -3.82
N MET A 28 6.93 12.66 -3.39
CA MET A 28 7.92 11.77 -2.80
C MET A 28 7.95 11.88 -1.28
N PRO A 29 8.38 10.83 -0.56
CA PRO A 29 8.37 10.82 0.90
C PRO A 29 9.54 11.62 1.52
N PHE A 30 9.78 12.85 1.03
CA PHE A 30 10.73 13.77 1.64
C PHE A 30 10.24 14.25 3.01
N PRO A 31 11.15 14.64 3.93
CA PRO A 31 10.77 15.17 5.23
C PRO A 31 9.71 16.28 5.13
N GLY A 32 8.62 16.16 5.92
CA GLY A 32 7.50 17.10 5.99
C GLY A 32 6.53 17.07 4.80
N SER A 33 6.91 16.51 3.65
CA SER A 33 6.07 16.54 2.45
C SER A 33 4.75 15.81 2.66
N GLN A 34 4.77 14.65 3.32
CA GLN A 34 3.66 13.70 3.40
C GLN A 34 2.58 14.08 4.42
N ASP A 35 2.88 15.03 5.31
CA ASP A 35 1.97 15.45 6.39
C ASP A 35 1.01 16.56 5.93
N LEU A 36 1.28 17.21 4.80
CA LEU A 36 0.43 18.27 4.25
C LEU A 36 -0.89 17.73 3.66
N ASN A 37 -1.98 18.50 3.74
CA ASN A 37 -3.22 18.17 3.03
C ASN A 37 -3.21 18.76 1.61
N ALA A 38 -2.33 18.23 0.75
CA ALA A 38 -2.03 18.81 -0.56
C ALA A 38 -2.47 17.97 -1.78
N ILE A 39 -3.22 16.88 -1.60
CA ILE A 39 -3.54 15.94 -2.70
C ILE A 39 -4.20 16.62 -3.91
N THR A 40 -5.18 17.51 -3.68
CA THR A 40 -5.88 18.22 -4.75
C THR A 40 -4.94 19.18 -5.48
N PHE A 41 -4.07 19.88 -4.73
CA PHE A 41 -3.05 20.75 -5.31
C PHE A 41 -2.06 19.96 -6.17
N CYS A 42 -1.55 18.83 -5.67
CA CYS A 42 -0.65 17.94 -6.41
C CYS A 42 -1.28 17.44 -7.71
N TYR A 43 -2.56 17.03 -7.66
CA TYR A 43 -3.31 16.56 -8.81
C TYR A 43 -3.38 17.58 -9.95
N TYR A 44 -3.64 18.84 -9.62
CA TYR A 44 -3.64 19.90 -10.63
C TYR A 44 -2.23 20.33 -11.03
N LEU A 45 -1.27 20.30 -10.09
CA LEU A 45 0.12 20.60 -10.36
C LEU A 45 0.70 19.67 -11.42
N GLU A 46 0.48 18.35 -11.31
CA GLU A 46 0.85 17.32 -12.31
C GLU A 46 0.45 17.75 -13.72
N LYS A 47 -0.77 18.27 -13.88
CA LYS A 47 -1.32 18.67 -15.18
C LYS A 47 -0.72 19.95 -15.75
N VAL A 48 -0.23 20.85 -14.89
CA VAL A 48 0.28 22.17 -15.31
C VAL A 48 1.80 22.26 -15.35
N VAL A 49 2.54 21.31 -14.74
CA VAL A 49 4.02 21.32 -14.77
C VAL A 49 4.54 21.43 -16.21
N MET A 50 4.06 20.58 -17.12
CA MET A 50 4.55 20.58 -18.51
C MET A 50 4.13 21.86 -19.27
N PRO A 51 2.87 22.32 -19.23
CA PRO A 51 2.50 23.63 -19.79
C PRO A 51 3.34 24.80 -19.26
N LEU A 52 3.57 24.88 -17.95
CA LEU A 52 4.40 25.94 -17.35
C LEU A 52 5.83 25.88 -17.88
N ARG A 53 6.38 24.67 -18.07
CA ARG A 53 7.70 24.49 -18.67
C ARG A 53 7.77 24.91 -20.13
N ILE A 54 6.75 24.61 -20.93
CA ILE A 54 6.68 25.09 -22.32
C ILE A 54 6.73 26.61 -22.34
N ILE A 55 5.95 27.28 -21.48
CA ILE A 55 5.99 28.73 -21.34
C ILE A 55 7.39 29.18 -20.91
N GLY A 56 7.97 28.55 -19.89
CA GLY A 56 9.33 28.84 -19.44
C GLY A 56 10.38 28.71 -20.55
N LEU A 57 10.28 27.68 -21.38
CA LEU A 57 11.15 27.47 -22.54
C LEU A 57 10.98 28.58 -23.57
N LEU A 58 9.74 29.02 -23.85
CA LEU A 58 9.50 30.16 -24.74
C LEU A 58 10.14 31.45 -24.22
N PHE A 59 10.13 31.69 -22.89
CA PHE A 59 10.87 32.80 -22.28
C PHE A 59 12.38 32.66 -22.47
N ILE A 60 12.94 31.46 -22.32
CA ILE A 60 14.37 31.21 -22.55
C ILE A 60 14.74 31.43 -24.03
N VAL A 61 13.94 30.92 -24.96
CA VAL A 61 14.14 31.12 -26.40
C VAL A 61 14.08 32.62 -26.74
N TRP A 62 13.05 33.34 -26.25
CA TRP A 62 12.95 34.78 -26.44
C TRP A 62 14.16 35.53 -25.88
N TYR A 63 14.63 35.12 -24.70
CA TYR A 63 15.83 35.67 -24.09
C TYR A 63 17.09 35.42 -24.95
N LEU A 64 17.26 34.21 -25.48
CA LEU A 64 18.39 33.84 -26.32
C LEU A 64 18.43 34.69 -27.61
N PHE A 65 17.29 34.87 -28.27
CA PHE A 65 17.23 35.68 -29.49
C PHE A 65 17.45 37.17 -29.24
N LYS A 66 16.83 37.75 -28.20
CA LYS A 66 16.78 39.21 -28.04
C LYS A 66 17.93 39.81 -27.22
N TYR A 67 18.45 39.06 -26.23
CA TYR A 67 19.34 39.61 -25.21
C TYR A 67 20.68 38.88 -25.09
N TYR A 68 20.80 37.63 -25.55
CA TYR A 68 21.99 36.82 -25.27
C TYR A 68 23.29 37.37 -25.87
N ALA A 69 23.23 37.89 -27.11
CA ALA A 69 24.36 38.50 -27.79
C ALA A 69 24.93 39.72 -27.04
N LYS A 70 24.09 40.41 -26.25
CA LYS A 70 24.45 41.61 -25.48
C LYS A 70 25.07 41.31 -24.11
N ASN A 71 25.18 40.05 -23.71
CA ASN A 71 25.74 39.69 -22.41
C ASN A 71 27.28 39.74 -22.40
N THR A 72 27.85 40.09 -21.25
CA THR A 72 29.27 39.89 -20.98
C THR A 72 29.62 38.40 -20.87
N PHE A 73 30.90 38.05 -21.01
CA PHE A 73 31.37 36.68 -20.87
C PHE A 73 30.95 36.05 -19.52
N LYS A 74 31.14 36.78 -18.41
CA LYS A 74 30.71 36.33 -17.07
C LYS A 74 29.20 36.01 -17.02
N GLN A 75 28.37 36.87 -17.62
CA GLN A 75 26.92 36.63 -17.67
C GLN A 75 26.54 35.42 -18.52
N LYS A 76 27.25 35.18 -19.63
CA LYS A 76 27.05 33.97 -20.46
C LYS A 76 27.40 32.71 -19.67
N VAL A 77 28.53 32.70 -18.97
CA VAL A 77 28.97 31.58 -18.12
C VAL A 77 27.93 31.30 -17.04
N VAL A 78 27.55 32.30 -16.24
CA VAL A 78 26.55 32.13 -15.16
C VAL A 78 25.24 31.54 -15.69
N LYS A 79 24.72 32.08 -16.80
CA LYS A 79 23.43 31.63 -17.34
C LYS A 79 23.52 30.25 -17.99
N ALA A 80 24.66 29.91 -18.60
CA ALA A 80 24.92 28.55 -19.08
C ALA A 80 24.99 27.55 -17.93
N SER A 81 25.67 27.88 -16.83
CA SER A 81 25.71 27.06 -15.61
C SER A 81 24.32 26.85 -15.03
N VAL A 82 23.50 27.90 -14.93
CA VAL A 82 22.10 27.80 -14.48
C VAL A 82 21.30 26.87 -15.40
N PHE A 83 21.46 26.98 -16.72
CA PHE A 83 20.77 26.11 -17.67
C PHE A 83 21.17 24.63 -17.50
N MET A 84 22.46 24.35 -17.30
CA MET A 84 22.93 22.99 -17.00
C MET A 84 22.34 22.44 -15.69
N LEU A 85 22.26 23.25 -14.64
CA LEU A 85 21.59 22.86 -13.39
C LEU A 85 20.08 22.60 -13.61
N CYS A 86 19.42 23.35 -14.50
CA CYS A 86 18.02 23.11 -14.85
C CYS A 86 17.84 21.76 -15.55
N ILE A 87 18.74 21.38 -16.46
CA ILE A 87 18.73 20.06 -17.10
C ILE A 87 18.90 18.95 -16.06
N GLY A 88 19.86 19.11 -15.14
CA GLY A 88 20.07 18.15 -14.05
C GLY A 88 18.83 18.05 -13.14
N SER A 89 18.23 19.17 -12.77
CA SER A 89 17.00 19.21 -11.97
C SER A 89 15.84 18.53 -12.69
N PHE A 90 15.70 18.72 -14.01
CA PHE A 90 14.69 18.05 -14.82
C PHE A 90 14.90 16.54 -14.82
N TYR A 91 16.13 16.06 -15.07
CA TYR A 91 16.43 14.64 -15.02
C TYR A 91 16.08 14.02 -13.65
N ILE A 92 16.43 14.71 -12.56
CA ILE A 92 16.12 14.23 -11.21
C ILE A 92 14.61 14.20 -10.97
N THR A 93 13.90 15.30 -11.24
CA THR A 93 12.48 15.44 -10.87
C THR A 93 11.51 14.70 -11.78
N ASP A 94 11.82 14.57 -13.07
CA ASP A 94 10.89 14.05 -14.09
C ASP A 94 11.25 12.70 -14.66
N TYR A 95 12.43 12.20 -14.34
CA TYR A 95 12.84 10.87 -14.71
C TYR A 95 13.18 10.05 -13.48
N MET A 96 14.17 10.48 -12.71
CA MET A 96 14.69 9.71 -11.57
C MET A 96 13.68 9.58 -10.43
N TYR A 97 12.92 10.64 -10.13
CA TYR A 97 11.84 10.65 -9.13
C TYR A 97 10.45 10.46 -9.75
N LYS A 98 10.32 9.80 -10.89
CA LYS A 98 9.00 9.28 -11.28
C LYS A 98 8.81 7.90 -10.67
N ALA A 99 7.67 7.69 -10.02
CA ALA A 99 7.35 6.41 -9.37
C ALA A 99 7.44 5.24 -10.35
N GLU A 100 6.98 5.41 -11.59
CA GLU A 100 7.07 4.40 -12.66
C GLU A 100 8.52 4.06 -13.06
N THR A 101 9.44 5.02 -12.96
CA THR A 101 10.86 4.79 -13.26
C THR A 101 11.57 4.08 -12.11
N MET A 102 11.27 4.47 -10.87
CA MET A 102 11.86 3.87 -9.67
C MET A 102 11.34 2.46 -9.41
N PHE A 103 10.07 2.22 -9.74
CA PHE A 103 9.37 0.96 -9.49
C PHE A 103 8.80 0.46 -10.81
N LYS A 104 9.66 -0.19 -11.60
CA LYS A 104 9.28 -0.73 -12.90
C LYS A 104 8.23 -1.81 -12.73
N GLU A 105 7.30 -1.91 -13.69
CA GLU A 105 6.29 -2.96 -13.67
C GLU A 105 6.88 -4.31 -14.11
N THR A 106 6.20 -5.40 -13.74
CA THR A 106 6.50 -6.72 -14.30
C THR A 106 5.91 -6.80 -15.71
N ASP A 107 6.74 -6.68 -16.75
CA ASP A 107 6.28 -6.70 -18.15
C ASP A 107 5.58 -8.00 -18.55
N LYS A 108 6.06 -9.15 -18.05
CA LYS A 108 5.51 -10.48 -18.33
C LYS A 108 5.56 -11.36 -17.07
N PRO A 109 4.51 -11.36 -16.23
CA PRO A 109 4.51 -12.18 -15.03
C PRO A 109 4.53 -13.67 -15.40
N VAL A 110 5.53 -14.39 -14.89
CA VAL A 110 5.68 -15.84 -15.06
C VAL A 110 5.16 -16.53 -13.82
N PHE A 111 4.34 -17.57 -14.01
CA PHE A 111 3.80 -18.36 -12.92
C PHE A 111 4.26 -19.82 -13.02
N SER A 112 4.49 -20.43 -11.86
CA SER A 112 4.81 -21.85 -11.72
C SER A 112 3.94 -22.49 -10.65
N THR A 113 3.71 -23.80 -10.76
CA THR A 113 3.10 -24.57 -9.67
C THR A 113 4.11 -24.83 -8.55
N GLY A 114 3.66 -25.38 -7.42
CA GLY A 114 4.54 -25.73 -6.30
C GLY A 114 5.72 -26.64 -6.66
N LEU A 115 5.62 -27.46 -7.71
CA LEU A 115 6.66 -28.42 -8.14
C LEU A 115 7.87 -27.74 -8.81
N SER A 116 7.65 -26.64 -9.53
CA SER A 116 8.70 -25.89 -10.26
C SER A 116 8.95 -24.51 -9.67
N ASN A 117 8.58 -24.34 -8.39
CA ASN A 117 8.61 -23.07 -7.69
C ASN A 117 10.02 -22.72 -7.18
N HIS A 118 10.45 -21.49 -7.45
CA HIS A 118 11.71 -20.92 -6.94
C HIS A 118 11.50 -19.95 -5.76
N VAL A 119 10.25 -19.71 -5.36
CA VAL A 119 9.91 -18.83 -4.24
C VAL A 119 10.05 -19.59 -2.91
N PRO A 120 10.82 -19.09 -1.93
CA PRO A 120 10.90 -19.69 -0.61
C PRO A 120 9.55 -19.85 0.08
N LEU A 121 9.28 -21.04 0.62
CA LEU A 121 8.00 -21.38 1.27
C LEU A 121 7.68 -20.51 2.49
N ASN A 122 8.70 -19.93 3.12
CA ASN A 122 8.50 -19.05 4.26
C ASN A 122 8.13 -17.62 3.86
N TYR A 123 8.12 -17.24 2.58
CA TYR A 123 7.76 -15.88 2.14
C TYR A 123 6.28 -15.59 2.35
N LEU A 124 5.94 -14.34 2.68
CA LEU A 124 4.55 -13.92 2.67
C LEU A 124 4.06 -13.76 1.23
N VAL A 125 2.83 -14.19 0.98
CA VAL A 125 2.15 -14.04 -0.30
C VAL A 125 0.81 -13.36 -0.07
N ILE A 126 0.38 -12.57 -1.05
CA ILE A 126 -1.04 -12.27 -1.24
C ILE A 126 -1.61 -13.40 -2.09
N GLY A 127 -2.58 -14.13 -1.55
CA GLY A 127 -3.27 -15.22 -2.23
C GLY A 127 -4.66 -14.78 -2.69
N VAL A 128 -5.00 -15.08 -3.94
CA VAL A 128 -6.31 -14.77 -4.53
C VAL A 128 -6.88 -16.05 -5.13
N VAL A 129 -8.14 -16.33 -4.82
CA VAL A 129 -8.88 -17.47 -5.39
C VAL A 129 -10.14 -16.95 -6.07
N ASN A 130 -10.35 -17.39 -7.31
CA ASN A 130 -11.59 -17.12 -8.03
C ASN A 130 -11.88 -18.26 -9.01
N ASN A 131 -13.14 -18.71 -9.06
CA ASN A 131 -13.59 -19.81 -9.94
C ASN A 131 -12.68 -21.06 -9.89
N GLY A 132 -12.26 -21.47 -8.69
CA GLY A 132 -11.39 -22.63 -8.48
C GLY A 132 -9.91 -22.41 -8.81
N VAL A 133 -9.54 -21.29 -9.44
CA VAL A 133 -8.14 -20.95 -9.72
C VAL A 133 -7.56 -20.16 -8.55
N ALA A 134 -6.44 -20.65 -8.00
CA ALA A 134 -5.67 -19.99 -6.96
C ALA A 134 -4.36 -19.43 -7.53
N LYS A 135 -4.06 -18.17 -7.23
CA LYS A 135 -2.76 -17.57 -7.52
C LYS A 135 -2.15 -16.94 -6.26
N ALA A 136 -0.82 -17.02 -6.15
CA ALA A 136 -0.07 -16.42 -5.05
C ALA A 136 0.98 -15.43 -5.58
N TYR A 137 1.04 -14.26 -4.95
CA TYR A 137 1.91 -13.16 -5.32
C TYR A 137 2.85 -12.85 -4.15
N PRO A 138 4.15 -13.20 -4.21
CA PRO A 138 5.08 -12.95 -3.12
C PRO A 138 5.20 -11.47 -2.81
N LEU A 139 5.06 -11.16 -1.52
CA LEU A 139 5.02 -9.78 -1.00
C LEU A 139 6.29 -9.03 -1.36
N ILE A 140 7.46 -9.67 -1.35
CA ILE A 140 8.71 -8.99 -1.69
C ILE A 140 8.78 -8.52 -3.15
N TYR A 141 8.13 -9.23 -4.08
CA TYR A 141 8.08 -8.83 -5.49
C TYR A 141 7.10 -7.66 -5.65
N LEU A 142 5.93 -7.77 -5.02
CA LEU A 142 4.97 -6.67 -4.95
C LEU A 142 5.53 -5.45 -4.19
N GLY A 143 6.43 -5.66 -3.24
CA GLY A 143 7.06 -4.59 -2.46
C GLY A 143 7.98 -3.72 -3.32
N TYR A 144 8.63 -4.30 -4.33
CA TYR A 144 9.39 -3.56 -5.33
C TYR A 144 8.49 -2.95 -6.41
N HIS A 145 7.64 -3.78 -7.04
CA HIS A 145 6.81 -3.34 -8.17
C HIS A 145 5.63 -2.45 -7.77
N HIS A 146 5.26 -2.47 -6.49
CA HIS A 146 4.08 -1.83 -5.88
C HIS A 146 2.71 -2.24 -6.40
N LYS A 147 2.62 -2.77 -7.62
CA LYS A 147 1.39 -3.29 -8.22
C LYS A 147 1.67 -4.36 -9.27
N LEU A 148 0.67 -5.19 -9.49
CA LEU A 148 0.58 -6.13 -10.61
C LEU A 148 -0.88 -6.21 -11.06
N GLN A 149 -1.12 -6.09 -12.36
CA GLN A 149 -2.41 -6.42 -12.94
C GLN A 149 -2.36 -7.83 -13.52
N ASP A 150 -3.31 -8.67 -13.14
CA ASP A 150 -3.38 -10.06 -13.57
C ASP A 150 -4.85 -10.49 -13.76
N GLU A 151 -5.07 -11.76 -14.05
CA GLU A 151 -6.36 -12.41 -14.15
C GLU A 151 -6.37 -13.74 -13.38
N VAL A 152 -7.34 -13.91 -12.48
CA VAL A 152 -7.50 -15.11 -11.65
C VAL A 152 -8.85 -15.72 -11.97
N GLY A 153 -8.88 -16.91 -12.59
CA GLY A 153 -10.13 -17.58 -12.96
C GLY A 153 -11.07 -16.70 -13.80
N ASN A 154 -10.53 -15.99 -14.79
CA ASN A 154 -11.22 -15.02 -15.64
C ASN A 154 -11.70 -13.72 -14.95
N LYS A 155 -11.24 -13.44 -13.73
CA LYS A 155 -11.50 -12.18 -13.02
C LYS A 155 -10.26 -11.28 -13.13
N PRO A 156 -10.37 -10.09 -13.76
CA PRO A 156 -9.31 -9.10 -13.71
C PRO A 156 -9.05 -8.66 -12.26
N VAL A 157 -7.78 -8.62 -11.87
CA VAL A 157 -7.34 -8.24 -10.53
C VAL A 157 -6.21 -7.23 -10.60
N LEU A 158 -6.22 -6.28 -9.68
CA LEU A 158 -5.14 -5.33 -9.42
C LEU A 158 -4.62 -5.62 -8.00
N ILE A 159 -3.48 -6.30 -7.92
CA ILE A 159 -2.79 -6.58 -6.68
C ILE A 159 -1.85 -5.41 -6.42
N THR A 160 -1.85 -4.88 -5.20
CA THR A 160 -1.00 -3.74 -4.82
C THR A 160 -0.36 -3.98 -3.47
N TYR A 161 0.82 -3.41 -3.28
CA TYR A 161 1.51 -3.42 -2.00
C TYR A 161 2.25 -2.10 -1.78
N CYS A 162 1.98 -1.42 -0.67
CA CYS A 162 2.70 -0.21 -0.28
C CYS A 162 3.70 -0.49 0.84
N THR A 163 5.00 -0.44 0.55
CA THR A 163 6.06 -0.65 1.54
C THR A 163 6.11 0.41 2.65
N MET A 164 5.63 1.63 2.38
CA MET A 164 5.54 2.72 3.37
C MET A 164 4.37 2.58 4.35
N CYS A 165 3.35 1.79 3.97
CA CYS A 165 2.17 1.51 4.80
C CYS A 165 2.14 0.07 5.35
N ARG A 166 2.96 -0.82 4.80
CA ARG A 166 2.85 -2.28 4.99
C ARG A 166 1.52 -2.84 4.48
N THR A 167 0.91 -2.22 3.48
CA THR A 167 -0.49 -2.50 3.13
C THR A 167 -0.58 -3.22 1.80
N GLY A 168 -0.97 -4.49 1.83
CA GLY A 168 -1.42 -5.23 0.64
C GLY A 168 -2.90 -5.01 0.38
N ARG A 169 -3.32 -4.90 -0.90
CA ARG A 169 -4.72 -4.80 -1.32
C ARG A 169 -4.95 -5.44 -2.67
N VAL A 170 -6.15 -5.97 -2.90
CA VAL A 170 -6.58 -6.52 -4.19
C VAL A 170 -7.88 -5.85 -4.62
N TYR A 171 -7.85 -5.16 -5.76
CA TYR A 171 -9.01 -4.47 -6.32
C TYR A 171 -9.43 -5.05 -7.67
N SER A 172 -10.68 -4.84 -8.04
CA SER A 172 -11.11 -4.93 -9.43
C SER A 172 -10.57 -3.73 -10.20
N PRO A 173 -9.80 -3.91 -11.28
CA PRO A 173 -9.39 -2.81 -12.15
C PRO A 173 -10.52 -2.34 -13.10
N VAL A 174 -11.72 -2.92 -13.00
CA VAL A 174 -12.87 -2.56 -13.83
C VAL A 174 -13.61 -1.38 -13.20
N ILE A 175 -13.62 -0.25 -13.90
CA ILE A 175 -14.33 0.98 -13.51
C ILE A 175 -15.40 1.26 -14.56
N ASN A 176 -16.66 1.39 -14.13
CA ASN A 176 -17.82 1.61 -15.02
C ASN A 176 -17.88 0.62 -16.19
N GLY A 177 -17.56 -0.65 -15.93
CA GLY A 177 -17.58 -1.73 -16.94
C GLY A 177 -16.33 -1.80 -17.83
N VAL A 178 -15.36 -0.90 -17.67
CA VAL A 178 -14.13 -0.88 -18.48
C VAL A 178 -12.91 -1.25 -17.64
N ARG A 179 -12.17 -2.28 -18.05
CA ARG A 179 -10.88 -2.65 -17.45
C ARG A 179 -9.88 -1.51 -17.67
N GLN A 180 -9.34 -0.98 -16.58
CA GLN A 180 -8.35 0.09 -16.58
C GLN A 180 -6.94 -0.46 -16.51
N ASN A 181 -5.99 0.29 -17.06
CA ASN A 181 -4.61 0.22 -16.65
C ASN A 181 -4.35 1.26 -15.55
N PHE A 182 -3.63 0.84 -14.53
CA PHE A 182 -3.22 1.72 -13.44
C PHE A 182 -1.73 2.00 -13.52
N ARG A 183 -1.35 3.26 -13.32
CA ARG A 183 0.05 3.67 -13.12
C ARG A 183 0.33 4.10 -11.69
N LEU A 184 1.60 4.09 -11.29
CA LEU A 184 2.04 4.67 -10.03
C LEU A 184 2.25 6.18 -10.23
N VAL A 185 1.71 7.00 -9.32
CA VAL A 185 1.89 8.45 -9.35
C VAL A 185 3.01 8.88 -8.39
N GLY A 186 2.96 8.37 -7.17
CA GLY A 186 3.80 8.79 -6.05
C GLY A 186 3.15 8.41 -4.74
N ALA A 187 3.30 9.23 -3.71
CA ALA A 187 2.68 9.01 -2.41
C ALA A 187 2.20 10.28 -1.74
N ARG A 188 1.12 10.15 -0.95
CA ARG A 188 0.63 11.16 -0.01
C ARG A 188 0.21 10.47 1.27
N HIS A 189 0.42 11.13 2.41
CA HIS A 189 0.21 10.54 3.74
C HIS A 189 0.90 9.19 3.88
N TYR A 190 2.09 9.08 3.26
CA TYR A 190 2.90 7.86 3.21
C TYR A 190 2.21 6.67 2.53
N ASN A 191 1.10 6.89 1.84
CA ASN A 191 0.40 5.88 1.05
C ASN A 191 0.63 6.07 -0.44
N ALA A 192 0.85 4.97 -1.14
CA ALA A 192 0.98 4.99 -2.59
C ALA A 192 -0.30 5.51 -3.25
N ILE A 193 -0.13 6.32 -4.29
CA ILE A 193 -1.21 6.80 -5.15
C ILE A 193 -1.08 6.11 -6.49
N ILE A 194 -2.19 5.53 -6.91
CA ILE A 194 -2.34 4.95 -8.25
C ILE A 194 -3.31 5.78 -9.07
N GLU A 195 -3.12 5.82 -10.38
CA GLU A 195 -3.99 6.53 -11.32
C GLU A 195 -4.52 5.57 -12.38
N ASP A 196 -5.83 5.58 -12.61
CA ASP A 196 -6.43 4.86 -13.74
C ASP A 196 -6.32 5.65 -15.05
N GLU A 197 -6.06 4.94 -16.14
CA GLU A 197 -5.74 5.54 -17.42
C GLU A 197 -6.89 6.37 -18.02
N SER A 198 -8.14 5.89 -17.97
CA SER A 198 -9.25 6.53 -18.69
C SER A 198 -9.84 7.74 -17.98
N THR A 199 -9.99 7.69 -16.65
CA THR A 199 -10.62 8.79 -15.90
C THR A 199 -9.60 9.74 -15.28
N LYS A 200 -8.31 9.35 -15.26
CA LYS A 200 -7.23 10.07 -14.60
C LYS A 200 -7.59 10.39 -13.15
N THR A 201 -8.24 9.46 -12.46
CA THR A 201 -8.56 9.59 -11.03
C THR A 201 -7.38 9.06 -10.24
N TRP A 202 -7.00 9.78 -9.19
CA TRP A 202 -5.99 9.34 -8.23
C TRP A 202 -6.66 8.61 -7.08
N TRP A 203 -6.18 7.42 -6.75
CA TRP A 203 -6.75 6.54 -5.74
C TRP A 203 -5.71 6.28 -4.64
N TYR A 204 -6.14 6.35 -3.38
CA TYR A 204 -5.31 5.87 -2.27
C TYR A 204 -5.24 4.34 -2.33
N GLN A 205 -4.03 3.79 -2.44
CA GLN A 205 -3.82 2.35 -2.53
C GLN A 205 -4.35 1.60 -1.29
N ALA A 206 -4.26 2.17 -0.08
CA ALA A 206 -4.66 1.46 1.14
C ALA A 206 -6.19 1.29 1.29
N THR A 207 -7.00 2.13 0.63
CA THR A 207 -8.46 2.11 0.81
C THR A 207 -9.23 1.95 -0.49
N GLY A 208 -8.57 2.14 -1.64
CA GLY A 208 -9.21 2.22 -2.93
C GLY A 208 -10.07 3.47 -3.08
N SER A 209 -9.96 4.47 -2.19
CA SER A 209 -10.76 5.70 -2.25
C SER A 209 -10.20 6.66 -3.30
N ALA A 210 -11.07 7.21 -4.14
CA ALA A 210 -10.73 8.25 -5.10
C ALA A 210 -10.42 9.56 -4.39
N ALA A 211 -9.15 9.91 -4.34
CA ALA A 211 -8.62 11.07 -3.64
C ALA A 211 -8.77 12.37 -4.46
N ALA A 212 -8.56 12.30 -5.78
CA ALA A 212 -8.68 13.43 -6.70
C ALA A 212 -9.07 12.96 -8.11
N GLY A 213 -9.64 13.87 -8.92
CA GLY A 213 -10.05 13.59 -10.29
C GLY A 213 -11.55 13.31 -10.44
N LYS A 214 -11.92 12.74 -11.60
CA LYS A 214 -13.32 12.64 -12.05
C LYS A 214 -14.21 11.83 -11.11
N LEU A 215 -13.65 10.81 -10.47
CA LEU A 215 -14.40 9.91 -9.60
C LEU A 215 -14.17 10.19 -8.11
N LYS A 216 -13.68 11.39 -7.73
CA LYS A 216 -13.43 11.76 -6.32
C LYS A 216 -14.61 11.38 -5.41
N GLY A 217 -14.29 10.70 -4.30
CA GLY A 217 -15.28 10.20 -3.33
C GLY A 217 -15.89 8.83 -3.66
N LYS A 218 -15.60 8.25 -4.83
CA LYS A 218 -15.89 6.84 -5.13
C LYS A 218 -14.82 5.92 -4.52
N GLN A 219 -15.10 4.62 -4.54
CA GLN A 219 -14.18 3.59 -4.05
C GLN A 219 -14.04 2.48 -5.09
N LEU A 220 -12.82 1.96 -5.26
CA LEU A 220 -12.56 0.75 -6.03
C LEU A 220 -13.23 -0.45 -5.34
N THR A 221 -13.76 -1.37 -6.14
CA THR A 221 -14.28 -2.64 -5.61
C THR A 221 -13.13 -3.50 -5.12
N GLU A 222 -13.03 -3.72 -3.82
CA GLU A 222 -12.08 -4.67 -3.23
C GLU A 222 -12.52 -6.11 -3.52
N LEU A 223 -11.54 -6.99 -3.76
CA LEU A 223 -11.75 -8.41 -4.00
C LEU A 223 -11.18 -9.20 -2.82
N PRO A 224 -11.79 -10.33 -2.42
CA PRO A 224 -11.28 -11.15 -1.33
C PRO A 224 -9.87 -11.67 -1.59
N TYR A 225 -9.01 -11.60 -0.57
CA TYR A 225 -7.66 -12.15 -0.61
C TYR A 225 -7.18 -12.51 0.79
N GLU A 226 -6.14 -13.33 0.87
CA GLU A 226 -5.47 -13.68 2.12
C GLU A 226 -4.00 -13.28 2.07
N GLN A 227 -3.42 -13.01 3.23
CA GLN A 227 -1.98 -12.81 3.36
C GLN A 227 -1.41 -13.84 4.33
N LEU A 228 -0.73 -14.84 3.79
CA LEU A 228 -0.18 -15.98 4.53
C LEU A 228 1.27 -16.23 4.11
N THR A 229 1.98 -17.08 4.83
CA THR A 229 3.20 -17.67 4.27
C THR A 229 2.84 -18.56 3.10
N LEU A 230 3.74 -18.67 2.11
CA LEU A 230 3.53 -19.52 0.94
C LEU A 230 3.29 -20.99 1.37
N SER A 231 3.97 -21.45 2.42
CA SER A 231 3.73 -22.77 3.03
C SER A 231 2.30 -22.93 3.50
N SER A 232 1.78 -22.01 4.33
CA SER A 232 0.40 -22.08 4.81
C SER A 232 -0.62 -21.94 3.68
N TRP A 233 -0.32 -21.10 2.67
CA TRP A 233 -1.16 -20.97 1.48
C TRP A 233 -1.23 -22.27 0.65
N LEU A 234 -0.10 -22.93 0.40
CA LEU A 234 -0.05 -24.16 -0.40
C LEU A 234 -0.70 -25.36 0.28
N GLN A 235 -0.75 -25.40 1.61
CA GLN A 235 -1.53 -26.42 2.34
C GLN A 235 -3.03 -26.31 2.02
N LYS A 236 -3.52 -25.10 1.77
CA LYS A 236 -4.93 -24.80 1.43
C LYS A 236 -5.18 -24.95 -0.08
N HIS A 237 -4.22 -24.53 -0.89
CA HIS A 237 -4.33 -24.43 -2.35
C HIS A 237 -3.12 -25.05 -3.05
N PRO A 238 -2.99 -26.39 -3.08
CA PRO A 238 -1.79 -27.08 -3.57
C PRO A 238 -1.53 -26.87 -5.07
N GLU A 239 -2.57 -26.61 -5.86
CA GLU A 239 -2.48 -26.35 -7.31
C GLU A 239 -2.22 -24.88 -7.65
N THR A 240 -1.89 -24.05 -6.66
CA THR A 240 -1.64 -22.62 -6.83
C THR A 240 -0.61 -22.33 -7.93
N LEU A 241 -0.90 -21.32 -8.75
CA LEU A 241 0.06 -20.67 -9.62
C LEU A 241 0.78 -19.54 -8.85
N ILE A 242 2.08 -19.70 -8.66
CA ILE A 242 2.92 -18.81 -7.86
C ILE A 242 3.71 -17.89 -8.79
N LEU A 243 3.60 -16.58 -8.60
CA LEU A 243 4.42 -15.60 -9.33
C LEU A 243 5.90 -15.85 -9.06
N GLN A 244 6.68 -16.05 -10.12
CA GLN A 244 8.11 -16.33 -10.04
C GLN A 244 8.95 -15.04 -10.07
N PRO A 245 10.15 -15.04 -9.47
CA PRO A 245 11.04 -13.88 -9.50
C PRO A 245 11.52 -13.59 -10.92
N ASP A 246 11.52 -12.32 -11.29
CA ASP A 246 12.23 -11.84 -12.47
C ASP A 246 13.72 -11.61 -12.14
N LYS A 247 14.60 -12.22 -12.94
CA LYS A 247 16.05 -12.12 -12.77
C LYS A 247 16.55 -10.68 -12.86
N LEU A 248 15.87 -9.82 -13.64
CA LEU A 248 16.24 -8.42 -13.83
C LEU A 248 16.22 -7.61 -12.53
N TYR A 249 15.41 -8.00 -11.54
CA TYR A 249 15.19 -7.26 -10.29
C TYR A 249 15.69 -8.03 -9.06
N THR A 250 16.62 -8.97 -9.25
CA THR A 250 17.13 -9.83 -8.16
C THR A 250 17.72 -9.02 -7.00
N ALA A 251 18.45 -7.95 -7.31
CA ALA A 251 19.03 -7.05 -6.30
C ALA A 251 17.94 -6.33 -5.50
N ASP A 252 16.94 -5.77 -6.20
CA ASP A 252 15.83 -5.05 -5.57
C ASP A 252 15.00 -5.96 -4.65
N TYR A 253 14.77 -7.22 -5.06
CA TYR A 253 14.10 -8.21 -4.22
C TYR A 253 14.93 -8.58 -2.99
N ALA A 254 16.26 -8.68 -3.14
CA ALA A 254 17.17 -8.99 -2.04
C ALA A 254 17.18 -7.89 -0.98
N ASP A 255 17.01 -6.62 -1.37
CA ASP A 255 16.91 -5.49 -0.44
C ASP A 255 15.66 -5.56 0.44
N LEU A 256 14.60 -6.24 -0.02
CA LEU A 256 13.34 -6.42 0.71
C LEU A 256 13.24 -7.72 1.51
N LYS A 257 14.25 -8.60 1.48
CA LYS A 257 14.20 -9.95 2.08
C LYS A 257 13.79 -10.02 3.57
N ASN A 258 14.05 -8.95 4.32
CA ASN A 258 13.75 -8.86 5.76
C ASN A 258 12.60 -7.91 6.07
N TYR A 259 12.07 -7.20 5.07
CA TYR A 259 11.07 -6.14 5.24
C TYR A 259 9.81 -6.66 5.95
N ASP A 260 9.42 -7.91 5.68
CA ASP A 260 8.23 -8.54 6.22
C ASP A 260 8.48 -9.48 7.40
N ARG A 261 9.71 -9.52 7.91
CA ARG A 261 10.14 -10.33 9.06
C ARG A 261 10.54 -9.47 10.25
N VAL A 262 11.16 -8.32 9.99
CA VAL A 262 11.69 -7.43 11.01
C VAL A 262 10.85 -6.18 11.09
N GLN A 263 10.21 -5.96 12.23
CA GLN A 263 9.52 -4.70 12.48
C GLN A 263 10.55 -3.58 12.58
N ALA A 264 10.47 -2.61 11.67
CA ALA A 264 11.32 -1.43 11.70
C ALA A 264 11.12 -0.66 13.02
N VAL A 265 12.22 -0.33 13.67
CA VAL A 265 12.23 0.60 14.80
C VAL A 265 12.32 2.01 14.23
N ASP A 266 11.36 2.87 14.57
CA ASP A 266 11.44 4.29 14.22
C ASP A 266 12.62 4.94 14.95
N LYS A 267 13.61 5.42 14.20
CA LYS A 267 14.83 6.02 14.75
C LYS A 267 14.54 7.29 15.58
N ASP A 268 13.43 7.97 15.32
CA ASP A 268 12.96 9.15 16.06
C ASP A 268 12.09 8.81 17.27
N SER A 269 11.76 7.53 17.48
CA SER A 269 10.98 7.12 18.65
C SER A 269 11.93 6.91 19.83
N SER A 270 11.99 7.90 20.72
CA SER A 270 12.59 7.78 22.04
C SER A 270 11.75 6.87 22.93
N LEU A 271 11.66 5.58 22.59
CA LEU A 271 10.88 4.60 23.35
C LEU A 271 11.56 4.34 24.72
N LYS A 272 11.27 5.20 25.70
CA LYS A 272 11.49 4.92 27.13
C LYS A 272 10.55 3.84 27.65
N ASN A 273 9.48 3.50 26.91
CA ASN A 273 8.53 2.45 27.26
C ASN A 273 8.33 1.47 26.09
N LYS A 274 8.67 0.18 26.31
CA LYS A 274 8.61 -0.89 25.30
C LYS A 274 7.20 -1.22 24.82
N ASP A 275 6.17 -0.71 25.51
CA ASP A 275 4.76 -0.97 25.24
C ASP A 275 4.03 0.21 24.56
N SER A 276 4.74 1.31 24.25
CA SER A 276 4.17 2.39 23.43
C SER A 276 4.24 2.05 21.93
N LEU A 277 3.14 2.27 21.21
CA LEU A 277 3.11 2.12 19.75
C LEU A 277 4.00 3.17 19.10
N ASN A 278 4.88 2.72 18.21
CA ASN A 278 5.56 3.60 17.27
C ASN A 278 4.75 3.75 15.97
N ARG A 279 5.12 4.73 15.15
CA ARG A 279 4.44 5.05 13.89
C ARG A 279 4.40 3.80 12.99
N LYS A 280 5.51 3.07 12.89
CA LYS A 280 5.65 1.82 12.10
C LYS A 280 5.27 0.53 12.85
N SER A 281 4.44 0.61 13.89
CA SER A 281 3.97 -0.58 14.59
C SER A 281 3.03 -1.38 13.72
N TRP A 282 3.20 -2.70 13.68
CA TRP A 282 2.33 -3.55 12.87
C TRP A 282 1.00 -3.76 13.59
N VAL A 283 -0.09 -3.70 12.84
CA VAL A 283 -1.43 -3.98 13.33
C VAL A 283 -2.15 -4.94 12.39
N ILE A 284 -3.06 -5.73 12.94
CA ILE A 284 -4.12 -6.39 12.16
C ILE A 284 -5.33 -5.46 12.23
N GLY A 285 -5.83 -5.01 11.10
CA GLY A 285 -7.02 -4.18 10.99
C GLY A 285 -8.21 -4.96 10.41
N VAL A 286 -9.40 -4.67 10.92
CA VAL A 286 -10.68 -5.15 10.38
C VAL A 286 -11.65 -3.98 10.25
N ILE A 287 -12.54 -4.03 9.27
CA ILE A 287 -13.61 -3.06 9.07
C ILE A 287 -14.92 -3.84 8.99
N ILE A 288 -15.76 -3.71 10.03
CA ILE A 288 -17.02 -4.45 10.12
C ILE A 288 -18.15 -3.44 10.23
N ASN A 289 -19.06 -3.46 9.26
CA ASN A 289 -20.22 -2.56 9.21
C ASN A 289 -19.84 -1.08 9.42
N GLY A 290 -18.75 -0.64 8.78
CA GLY A 290 -18.22 0.73 8.86
C GLY A 290 -17.41 1.04 10.11
N GLN A 291 -17.33 0.16 11.10
CA GLN A 291 -16.49 0.33 12.29
C GLN A 291 -15.13 -0.35 12.09
N ALA A 292 -14.06 0.45 12.17
CA ALA A 292 -12.69 -0.05 12.13
C ALA A 292 -12.20 -0.43 13.54
N LYS A 293 -11.48 -1.55 13.63
CA LYS A 293 -10.73 -1.94 14.82
C LYS A 293 -9.37 -2.46 14.40
N ALA A 294 -8.35 -2.13 15.19
CA ALA A 294 -6.99 -2.62 15.00
C ALA A 294 -6.50 -3.37 16.24
N TYR A 295 -5.67 -4.39 15.99
CA TYR A 295 -5.08 -5.25 17.00
C TYR A 295 -3.57 -5.14 16.93
N ASN A 296 -2.92 -4.88 18.07
CA ASN A 296 -1.46 -4.83 18.15
C ASN A 296 -0.85 -6.19 17.73
N TRP A 297 -0.07 -6.19 16.65
CA TRP A 297 0.55 -7.40 16.12
C TRP A 297 1.46 -8.11 17.14
N ARG A 298 2.23 -7.36 17.92
CA ARG A 298 3.16 -7.93 18.91
C ARG A 298 2.41 -8.74 19.96
N HIS A 299 1.25 -8.25 20.39
CA HIS A 299 0.43 -8.94 21.38
C HIS A 299 -0.37 -10.08 20.74
N MET A 300 -0.85 -9.91 19.51
CA MET A 300 -1.50 -11.00 18.76
C MET A 300 -0.55 -12.16 18.48
N ARG A 301 0.73 -11.91 18.20
CA ARG A 301 1.74 -12.97 18.04
C ARG A 301 1.95 -13.81 19.30
N ILE A 302 1.87 -13.18 20.48
CA ILE A 302 2.02 -13.87 21.77
C ILE A 302 0.73 -14.62 22.10
N LYS A 303 -0.43 -13.95 22.00
CA LYS A 303 -1.74 -14.52 22.35
C LYS A 303 -2.21 -15.58 21.36
N ARG A 304 -1.83 -15.46 20.08
CA ARG A 304 -2.16 -16.30 18.91
C ARG A 304 -3.64 -16.41 18.54
N LEU A 305 -4.55 -16.30 19.51
CA LEU A 305 -5.99 -16.39 19.27
C LEU A 305 -6.75 -15.43 20.19
N LEU A 306 -7.67 -14.65 19.63
CA LEU A 306 -8.46 -13.67 20.36
C LEU A 306 -9.92 -13.74 19.89
N ASN A 307 -10.81 -14.12 20.81
CA ASN A 307 -12.26 -13.89 20.65
C ASN A 307 -12.55 -12.44 21.02
N ASP A 308 -13.33 -11.76 20.22
CA ASP A 308 -13.68 -10.35 20.36
C ASP A 308 -15.05 -10.08 19.75
N GLU A 309 -15.55 -8.86 19.90
CA GLU A 309 -16.76 -8.39 19.24
C GLU A 309 -16.51 -7.01 18.63
N VAL A 310 -16.97 -6.81 17.39
CA VAL A 310 -16.92 -5.51 16.70
C VAL A 310 -18.26 -5.26 16.05
N ASN A 311 -18.91 -4.16 16.44
CA ASN A 311 -20.23 -3.78 15.95
C ASN A 311 -21.25 -4.94 15.97
N HIS A 312 -21.35 -5.64 17.11
CA HIS A 312 -22.22 -6.79 17.34
C HIS A 312 -21.92 -8.04 16.50
N MET A 313 -20.83 -8.05 15.74
CA MET A 313 -20.35 -9.26 15.08
C MET A 313 -19.33 -9.97 15.99
N PRO A 314 -19.59 -11.23 16.38
CA PRO A 314 -18.60 -12.01 17.11
C PRO A 314 -17.45 -12.38 16.17
N LEU A 315 -16.24 -12.12 16.62
CA LEU A 315 -15.04 -12.09 15.79
C LEU A 315 -13.94 -12.93 16.43
N LEU A 316 -13.26 -13.72 15.61
CA LEU A 316 -12.05 -14.43 15.99
C LEU A 316 -10.88 -13.90 15.18
N ILE A 317 -9.85 -13.40 15.85
CA ILE A 317 -8.57 -13.06 15.23
C ILE A 317 -7.55 -14.15 15.58
N GLY A 318 -6.89 -14.71 14.57
CA GLY A 318 -5.90 -15.76 14.73
C GLY A 318 -4.56 -15.42 14.08
N VAL A 319 -3.47 -15.86 14.71
CA VAL A 319 -2.11 -15.86 14.15
C VAL A 319 -1.56 -17.28 14.22
N GLU A 320 -1.15 -17.82 13.08
CA GLU A 320 -0.62 -19.17 12.99
C GLU A 320 0.73 -19.31 13.71
N LYS A 321 1.19 -20.56 13.86
CA LYS A 321 2.47 -20.88 14.53
C LYS A 321 3.68 -20.26 13.82
N ASP A 322 3.58 -19.98 12.52
CA ASP A 322 4.60 -19.31 11.72
C ASP A 322 4.81 -17.83 12.11
N SER A 323 3.96 -17.28 13.00
CA SER A 323 4.01 -15.90 13.49
C SER A 323 3.83 -14.83 12.39
N LEU A 324 3.28 -15.20 11.23
CA LEU A 324 3.21 -14.35 10.03
C LEU A 324 1.84 -14.43 9.35
N SER A 325 1.27 -15.63 9.27
CA SER A 325 -0.06 -15.87 8.73
C SER A 325 -1.12 -15.46 9.74
N TYR A 326 -2.08 -14.67 9.31
CA TYR A 326 -3.15 -14.15 10.16
C TYR A 326 -4.51 -14.32 9.51
N HIS A 327 -5.53 -14.38 10.36
CA HIS A 327 -6.90 -14.68 9.96
C HIS A 327 -7.90 -13.89 10.80
N ALA A 328 -9.06 -13.62 10.21
CA ALA A 328 -10.22 -13.11 10.91
C ALA A 328 -11.47 -13.87 10.46
N TRP A 329 -12.33 -14.26 11.41
CA TRP A 329 -13.57 -14.98 11.12
C TRP A 329 -14.74 -14.43 11.92
N ASN A 330 -15.92 -14.46 11.31
CA ASN A 330 -17.17 -14.37 12.05
C ASN A 330 -17.46 -15.75 12.68
N THR A 331 -17.58 -15.79 14.00
CA THR A 331 -17.79 -17.04 14.75
C THR A 331 -19.24 -17.43 14.94
N MET A 332 -20.18 -16.70 14.33
CA MET A 332 -21.58 -17.06 14.31
C MET A 332 -21.84 -18.18 13.29
N VAL A 333 -22.25 -19.35 13.78
CA VAL A 333 -22.56 -20.51 12.95
C VAL A 333 -23.96 -21.01 13.24
N LYS A 334 -24.83 -20.99 12.21
CA LYS A 334 -26.26 -21.33 12.31
C LYS A 334 -26.97 -20.60 13.48
N GLY A 335 -26.72 -19.30 13.61
CA GLY A 335 -27.33 -18.44 14.62
C GLY A 335 -26.79 -18.58 16.04
N LYS A 336 -25.72 -19.37 16.26
CA LYS A 336 -25.03 -19.47 17.55
C LYS A 336 -23.63 -18.92 17.44
N THR A 337 -23.27 -18.03 18.36
CA THR A 337 -21.88 -17.57 18.52
C THR A 337 -21.06 -18.69 19.14
N LEU A 338 -19.88 -18.96 18.56
CA LEU A 338 -18.90 -19.90 19.08
C LEU A 338 -17.68 -19.16 19.62
N HIS A 339 -17.08 -19.68 20.69
CA HIS A 339 -15.84 -19.18 21.28
C HIS A 339 -14.73 -20.18 21.10
N PHE A 340 -13.57 -19.73 20.63
CA PHE A 340 -12.49 -20.62 20.23
C PHE A 340 -11.28 -20.54 21.14
N LYS A 341 -10.65 -21.69 21.35
CA LYS A 341 -9.31 -21.85 21.92
C LYS A 341 -8.43 -22.68 21.00
N LEU A 342 -7.12 -22.64 21.23
CA LEU A 342 -6.18 -23.55 20.59
C LEU A 342 -6.07 -24.83 21.44
N ASN A 343 -6.18 -25.99 20.80
CA ASN A 343 -5.87 -27.26 21.45
C ASN A 343 -4.36 -27.54 21.47
N ALA A 344 -3.95 -28.67 22.06
CA ALA A 344 -2.55 -29.06 22.20
C ALA A 344 -1.80 -29.19 20.85
N ASN A 345 -2.52 -29.50 19.77
CA ASN A 345 -1.96 -29.60 18.42
C ASN A 345 -1.94 -28.26 17.66
N GLY A 346 -2.42 -27.17 18.30
CA GLY A 346 -2.50 -25.86 17.69
C GLY A 346 -3.63 -25.68 16.68
N MET A 347 -4.64 -26.56 16.71
CA MET A 347 -5.88 -26.43 15.94
C MET A 347 -6.93 -25.65 16.73
N LEU A 348 -7.91 -25.09 16.03
CA LEU A 348 -9.00 -24.37 16.65
C LEU A 348 -9.99 -25.37 17.26
N THR A 349 -10.51 -25.07 18.45
CA THR A 349 -11.57 -25.84 19.10
C THR A 349 -12.57 -24.90 19.73
N ASP A 350 -13.86 -25.10 19.45
CA ASP A 350 -14.91 -24.29 20.06
C ASP A 350 -15.29 -24.79 21.47
N ASP A 351 -15.62 -23.87 22.37
CA ASP A 351 -15.97 -24.17 23.75
C ASP A 351 -17.37 -24.76 23.90
N GLU A 352 -18.29 -24.44 22.98
CA GLU A 352 -19.70 -24.84 23.05
C GLU A 352 -19.92 -26.31 22.70
N THR A 353 -19.14 -26.88 21.78
CA THR A 353 -19.33 -28.23 21.26
C THR A 353 -18.08 -29.08 21.26
N ALA A 354 -16.93 -28.52 21.63
CA ALA A 354 -15.62 -29.16 21.56
C ALA A 354 -15.27 -29.69 20.16
N SER A 355 -15.88 -29.13 19.09
CA SER A 355 -15.56 -29.51 17.72
C SER A 355 -14.21 -28.92 17.32
N VAL A 356 -13.51 -29.60 16.41
CA VAL A 356 -12.16 -29.21 15.97
C VAL A 356 -12.24 -28.62 14.58
N TRP A 357 -11.59 -27.48 14.39
CA TRP A 357 -11.62 -26.68 13.17
C TRP A 357 -10.19 -26.40 12.69
N ASP A 358 -10.01 -26.37 11.37
CA ASP A 358 -8.74 -26.00 10.74
C ASP A 358 -8.58 -24.47 10.60
N TRP A 359 -7.40 -24.06 10.14
CA TRP A 359 -7.07 -22.64 9.88
C TRP A 359 -7.71 -22.10 8.59
N ASP A 360 -8.55 -22.87 7.91
CA ASP A 360 -9.51 -22.39 6.90
C ASP A 360 -10.88 -22.09 7.49
N GLY A 361 -11.08 -22.40 8.77
CA GLY A 361 -12.35 -22.29 9.46
C GLY A 361 -13.31 -23.42 9.11
N LEU A 362 -12.85 -24.55 8.55
CA LEU A 362 -13.68 -25.74 8.33
C LEU A 362 -13.64 -26.63 9.57
N CYS A 363 -14.81 -27.06 10.03
CA CYS A 363 -14.92 -28.04 11.10
C CYS A 363 -14.59 -29.44 10.56
N ILE A 364 -13.49 -30.02 11.05
CA ILE A 364 -12.97 -31.32 10.59
C ILE A 364 -13.40 -32.49 11.47
N SER A 365 -13.80 -32.23 12.73
CA SER A 365 -14.21 -33.26 13.69
C SER A 365 -15.18 -32.69 14.73
N GLY A 366 -16.02 -33.55 15.32
CA GLY A 366 -17.01 -33.17 16.33
C GLY A 366 -18.42 -33.02 15.76
N THR A 367 -19.33 -32.50 16.57
CA THR A 367 -20.77 -32.39 16.24
C THR A 367 -21.04 -31.39 15.12
N ARG A 368 -20.12 -30.46 14.89
CA ARG A 368 -20.20 -29.40 13.86
C ARG A 368 -19.49 -29.77 12.55
N LYS A 369 -19.02 -31.02 12.39
CA LYS A 369 -18.20 -31.45 11.25
C LYS A 369 -18.84 -31.06 9.91
N GLY A 370 -18.05 -30.44 9.03
CA GLY A 370 -18.48 -29.94 7.71
C GLY A 370 -19.03 -28.50 7.72
N GLU A 371 -19.32 -27.91 8.89
CA GLU A 371 -19.64 -26.48 8.99
C GLU A 371 -18.37 -25.63 8.77
N LYS A 372 -18.54 -24.40 8.25
CA LYS A 372 -17.43 -23.50 7.93
C LYS A 372 -17.67 -22.09 8.49
N LEU A 373 -16.64 -21.50 9.08
CA LEU A 373 -16.62 -20.11 9.52
C LEU A 373 -16.53 -19.16 8.31
N ASN A 374 -17.29 -18.07 8.38
CA ASN A 374 -17.20 -17.03 7.37
C ASN A 374 -15.95 -16.18 7.60
N LYS A 375 -15.08 -16.06 6.60
CA LYS A 375 -13.90 -15.18 6.67
C LYS A 375 -14.34 -13.72 6.73
N VAL A 376 -13.64 -12.95 7.56
CA VAL A 376 -13.71 -11.49 7.59
C VAL A 376 -12.44 -10.97 6.94
N GLN A 377 -12.56 -10.05 5.98
CA GLN A 377 -11.36 -9.44 5.38
C GLN A 377 -10.59 -8.70 6.47
N ALA A 378 -9.33 -9.09 6.63
CA ALA A 378 -8.39 -8.47 7.54
C ALA A 378 -7.18 -7.94 6.77
N TYR A 379 -6.50 -7.00 7.39
CA TYR A 379 -5.40 -6.27 6.78
C TYR A 379 -4.22 -6.21 7.76
N GLN A 380 -3.00 -6.42 7.27
CA GLN A 380 -1.81 -6.13 8.06
C GLN A 380 -1.25 -4.79 7.58
N GLU A 381 -1.02 -3.85 8.49
CA GLU A 381 -0.55 -2.49 8.15
C GLU A 381 0.34 -1.90 9.23
N TYR A 382 1.01 -0.79 8.92
CA TYR A 382 1.56 0.10 9.93
C TYR A 382 0.46 0.94 10.59
N TRP A 383 0.60 1.14 11.89
CA TRP A 383 -0.35 1.87 12.72
C TRP A 383 -0.64 3.28 12.20
N HIS A 384 0.39 4.01 11.74
CA HIS A 384 0.20 5.37 11.22
C HIS A 384 -0.69 5.43 9.99
N SER A 385 -0.53 4.47 9.07
CA SER A 385 -1.34 4.35 7.86
C SER A 385 -2.78 4.00 8.23
N TRP A 386 -2.96 2.97 9.05
CA TRP A 386 -4.27 2.54 9.50
C TRP A 386 -5.03 3.67 10.20
N LYS A 387 -4.40 4.34 11.18
CA LYS A 387 -5.01 5.45 11.92
C LYS A 387 -5.35 6.64 11.02
N HIS A 388 -4.52 6.95 10.02
CA HIS A 388 -4.80 8.03 9.07
C HIS A 388 -6.09 7.79 8.29
N PHE A 389 -6.28 6.57 7.73
CA PHE A 389 -7.47 6.24 6.95
C PHE A 389 -8.67 5.82 7.80
N HIS A 390 -8.44 5.42 9.05
CA HIS A 390 -9.46 5.02 10.01
C HIS A 390 -9.29 5.78 11.34
N PRO A 391 -9.50 7.12 11.36
CA PRO A 391 -9.23 7.94 12.54
C PRO A 391 -10.10 7.57 13.76
N LYS A 392 -11.28 6.99 13.51
CA LYS A 392 -12.21 6.48 14.54
C LYS A 392 -11.95 5.03 14.93
N THR A 393 -10.85 4.43 14.50
CA THR A 393 -10.53 3.04 14.81
C THR A 393 -10.44 2.84 16.33
N THR A 394 -11.10 1.81 16.82
CA THR A 394 -10.78 1.31 18.17
C THR A 394 -9.49 0.49 18.11
N PHE A 395 -8.80 0.36 19.24
CA PHE A 395 -7.50 -0.31 19.28
C PHE A 395 -7.38 -1.26 20.46
N TRP A 396 -7.04 -2.51 20.19
CA TRP A 396 -6.74 -3.51 21.21
C TRP A 396 -5.24 -3.52 21.51
N LYS A 397 -4.88 -3.09 22.73
CA LYS A 397 -3.50 -2.97 23.23
C LYS A 397 -3.02 -4.20 24.00
N GLY A 398 -3.73 -5.33 24.05
CA GLY A 398 -3.40 -6.46 24.96
C GLY A 398 -4.37 -6.55 26.15
N GLU A 399 -4.22 -7.58 26.99
CA GLU A 399 -5.03 -7.74 28.21
C GLU A 399 -4.86 -6.53 29.13
N GLY A 400 -5.95 -5.78 29.36
CA GLY A 400 -6.00 -4.62 30.26
C GLY A 400 -6.21 -3.22 29.65
N GLY A 401 -6.38 -3.06 28.32
CA GLY A 401 -6.60 -1.71 27.75
C GLY A 401 -7.29 -1.68 26.39
N LEU A 402 -8.61 -1.54 26.38
CA LEU A 402 -9.33 -0.91 25.27
C LEU A 402 -9.40 0.58 25.59
N GLU A 403 -8.77 1.42 24.79
CA GLU A 403 -9.05 2.86 24.82
C GLU A 403 -10.07 3.14 23.71
N GLN A 404 -11.24 3.64 24.06
CA GLN A 404 -12.01 4.45 23.11
C GLN A 404 -11.15 5.69 22.88
N THR A 405 -10.57 5.81 21.69
CA THR A 405 -9.87 7.02 21.26
C THR A 405 -10.88 8.15 21.14
N ALA A 406 -11.17 8.80 22.28
CA ALA A 406 -11.93 10.02 22.33
C ALA A 406 -11.15 11.11 21.58
N PHE A 407 -11.89 11.86 20.76
CA PHE A 407 -11.47 13.00 19.97
C PHE A 407 -10.62 13.98 20.79
N LEU A 408 -9.33 14.07 20.46
CA LEU A 408 -8.50 15.24 20.75
C LEU A 408 -7.39 15.29 19.71
N ASP A 409 -7.72 15.86 18.55
CA ASP A 409 -6.78 16.47 17.59
C ASP A 409 -7.63 17.36 16.66
N MET A 410 -8.23 18.38 17.26
CA MET A 410 -8.77 19.54 16.54
C MET A 410 -8.30 20.77 17.30
N LEU A 411 -7.02 21.10 17.14
CA LEU A 411 -6.37 22.40 17.33
C LEU A 411 -4.86 22.15 17.43
N LEU A 412 -4.17 22.21 16.28
CA LEU A 412 -2.86 22.83 16.08
C LEU A 412 -2.58 22.93 14.58
#